data_AF-B0XI33-F1
#
_entry.id   AF-B0XI33-F1
#
_cell.length_a   1.000
_cell.length_b   1.000
_cell.length_c   1.000
_cell.angle_alpha   90.00
_cell.angle_beta   90.00
_cell.angle_gamma   90.00
#
_symmetry.space_group_name_H-M   'P 1'
#
loop_
_entity.id
_entity.type
_entity.pdbx_description
1 polymer ?
#
loop_
_entity_poly.entity_id
_entity_poly.type
_entity_poly.pdbx_seq_one_letter_code
_entity_poly.pdbx_strand_id
1 'polypeptide(L)'
;MLSPVERNLHLLSLVQLLGGLASVLTVPRYEKSLETIHDFAQSPYRWGDPAIAWILAIVDAESVSISYYLENSKKHNSNLLQVDLKTVVKKFDNIPDVEQLYQRSLPGDFGIGIEFLTCQKINVGPYIREDNVHLFELPKEMLYYSYTTVASQRGWPIMDRLSHFILVVNQHGLVLHWEKRNLRRFQTTRLEVALDPAVSGCQKDVEVQALTVEHIFGPMFILFVGAASATGTFVLEIVWHSLWLSVGKWKQNG
;
A
#
# COMPACT_ATOMS: atom_id res chain seq x y z
N MET A 1 6.88 6.48 53.27
CA MET A 1 7.79 7.38 52.55
C MET A 1 8.67 6.51 51.67
N LEU A 2 8.53 6.57 50.34
CA LEU A 2 9.20 5.64 49.42
C LEU A 2 10.73 5.79 49.47
N SER A 3 11.44 4.68 49.37
CA SER A 3 12.89 4.64 49.34
C SER A 3 13.46 5.34 48.09
N PRO A 4 14.78 5.65 48.06
CA PRO A 4 15.42 6.16 46.84
C PRO A 4 15.35 5.17 45.68
N VAL A 5 15.44 3.85 45.96
CA VAL A 5 15.44 2.79 44.94
C VAL A 5 14.08 2.68 44.26
N GLU A 6 12.99 2.64 45.03
CA GLU A 6 11.62 2.58 44.50
C GLU A 6 11.29 3.79 43.62
N ARG A 7 11.70 5.00 44.04
CA ARG A 7 11.50 6.22 43.24
C ARG A 7 12.24 6.18 41.89
N ASN A 8 13.47 5.66 41.87
CA ASN A 8 14.20 5.48 40.63
C ASN A 8 13.54 4.41 39.73
N LEU A 9 12.97 3.34 40.32
CA LEU A 9 12.23 2.31 39.59
C LEU A 9 10.95 2.87 38.94
N HIS A 10 10.20 3.71 39.66
CA HIS A 10 9.01 4.41 39.13
C HIS A 10 9.35 5.44 38.04
N LEU A 11 10.50 6.12 38.14
CA LEU A 11 10.98 7.03 37.09
C LEU A 11 11.34 6.27 35.82
N LEU A 12 12.04 5.12 35.93
CA LEU A 12 12.40 4.29 34.79
C LEU A 12 11.17 3.73 34.07
N SER A 13 10.16 3.24 34.80
CA SER A 13 8.93 2.73 34.17
C SER A 13 8.09 3.84 33.53
N LEU A 14 8.06 5.06 34.10
CA LEU A 14 7.45 6.23 33.45
C LEU A 14 8.16 6.62 32.16
N VAL A 15 9.50 6.69 32.15
CA VAL A 15 10.28 7.00 30.94
C VAL A 15 10.06 5.95 29.86
N GLN A 16 10.04 4.66 30.22
CA GLN A 16 9.80 3.57 29.27
C GLN A 16 8.37 3.60 28.72
N LEU A 17 7.36 3.89 29.55
CA LEU A 17 5.97 4.04 29.13
C LEU A 17 5.79 5.24 28.19
N LEU A 18 6.35 6.40 28.53
CA LEU A 18 6.25 7.62 27.74
C LEU A 18 6.98 7.49 26.39
N GLY A 19 8.17 6.89 26.36
CA GLY A 19 8.90 6.63 25.12
C GLY A 19 8.19 5.62 24.21
N GLY A 20 7.63 4.54 24.79
CA GLY A 20 6.82 3.57 24.05
C GLY A 20 5.53 4.18 23.51
N LEU A 21 4.83 4.99 24.31
CA LEU A 21 3.62 5.70 23.90
C LEU A 21 3.90 6.72 22.79
N ALA A 22 4.95 7.52 22.92
CA ALA A 22 5.37 8.47 21.88
C ALA A 22 5.60 7.76 20.54
N SER A 23 6.41 6.69 20.53
CA SER A 23 6.66 5.87 19.34
C SER A 23 5.37 5.35 18.69
N VAL A 24 4.43 4.83 19.50
CA VAL A 24 3.13 4.32 19.01
C VAL A 24 2.20 5.41 18.48
N LEU A 25 2.35 6.67 18.92
CA LEU A 25 1.53 7.80 18.46
C LEU A 25 2.18 8.61 17.33
N THR A 26 3.49 8.48 17.08
CA THR A 26 4.20 9.19 15.98
C THR A 26 4.45 8.33 14.74
N VAL A 27 4.34 7.00 14.85
CA VAL A 27 4.50 6.07 13.72
C VAL A 27 3.10 5.63 13.23
N PRO A 28 2.63 6.12 12.06
CA PRO A 28 1.36 5.68 11.50
C PRO A 28 1.35 4.17 11.22
N ARG A 29 0.25 3.50 11.60
CA ARG A 29 0.07 2.06 11.39
C ARG A 29 -0.64 1.80 10.06
N TYR A 30 0.13 1.66 9.00
CA TYR A 30 -0.35 1.09 7.75
C TYR A 30 -0.57 -0.42 7.88
N GLU A 31 -1.44 -0.99 7.04
CA GLU A 31 -1.45 -2.44 6.82
C GLU A 31 -0.17 -2.89 6.10
N LYS A 32 0.05 -4.22 6.00
CA LYS A 32 1.21 -4.73 5.27
C LYS A 32 1.02 -4.46 3.78
N SER A 33 1.86 -3.58 3.21
CA SER A 33 1.93 -3.33 1.77
C SER A 33 2.19 -4.63 0.97
N LEU A 34 1.69 -4.67 -0.26
CA LEU A 34 1.69 -5.85 -1.14
C LEU A 34 3.01 -5.95 -1.90
N GLU A 35 4.09 -6.30 -1.17
CA GLU A 35 5.45 -6.24 -1.73
C GLU A 35 5.76 -7.32 -2.79
N THR A 36 5.09 -8.48 -2.72
CA THR A 36 5.40 -9.68 -3.53
C THR A 36 4.19 -10.24 -4.28
N ILE A 37 4.44 -11.05 -5.30
CA ILE A 37 3.41 -11.81 -6.04
C ILE A 37 2.62 -12.71 -5.08
N HIS A 38 3.29 -13.29 -4.07
CA HIS A 38 2.67 -14.13 -3.04
C HIS A 38 1.71 -13.34 -2.14
N ASP A 39 2.12 -12.14 -1.70
CA ASP A 39 1.26 -11.24 -0.90
C ASP A 39 0.02 -10.81 -1.70
N PHE A 40 0.20 -10.43 -2.97
CA PHE A 40 -0.92 -10.12 -3.85
C PHE A 40 -1.82 -11.34 -4.09
N ALA A 41 -1.26 -12.54 -4.26
CA ALA A 41 -2.03 -13.78 -4.42
C ALA A 41 -2.91 -14.10 -3.19
N GLN A 42 -2.41 -13.87 -1.97
CA GLN A 42 -3.17 -14.09 -0.73
C GLN A 42 -4.20 -13.00 -0.41
N SER A 43 -4.02 -11.77 -0.90
CA SER A 43 -4.95 -10.64 -0.65
C SER A 43 -6.40 -10.90 -1.11
N PRO A 44 -7.41 -10.12 -0.68
CA PRO A 44 -8.75 -10.19 -1.28
C PRO A 44 -8.85 -9.49 -2.64
N TYR A 45 -7.85 -8.69 -3.02
CA TYR A 45 -7.93 -7.75 -4.13
C TYR A 45 -7.96 -8.43 -5.51
N ARG A 46 -8.62 -7.74 -6.44
CA ARG A 46 -8.65 -8.05 -7.88
C ARG A 46 -7.82 -7.02 -8.64
N TRP A 47 -7.53 -7.29 -9.91
CA TRP A 47 -6.83 -6.34 -10.78
C TRP A 47 -7.33 -6.43 -12.21
N GLY A 48 -7.05 -5.44 -13.06
CA GLY A 48 -7.50 -5.45 -14.44
C GLY A 48 -6.80 -4.43 -15.34
N ASP A 49 -6.98 -4.58 -16.65
CA ASP A 49 -6.54 -3.64 -17.68
C ASP A 49 -7.40 -3.85 -18.96
N PRO A 50 -7.46 -2.92 -19.95
CA PRO A 50 -8.37 -3.02 -21.09
C PRO A 50 -8.12 -4.12 -22.13
N ALA A 51 -7.12 -4.99 -21.92
CA ALA A 51 -6.79 -6.08 -22.82
C ALA A 51 -6.28 -7.31 -22.07
N ILE A 52 -6.45 -8.50 -22.66
CA ILE A 52 -5.98 -9.77 -22.09
C ILE A 52 -4.50 -10.08 -22.40
N ALA A 53 -3.76 -9.17 -23.02
CA ALA A 53 -2.42 -9.42 -23.57
C ALA A 53 -1.43 -9.91 -22.50
N TRP A 54 -1.45 -9.29 -21.32
CA TRP A 54 -0.59 -9.64 -20.19
C TRP A 54 -0.94 -11.02 -19.60
N ILE A 55 -2.22 -11.43 -19.66
CA ILE A 55 -2.66 -12.75 -19.20
C ILE A 55 -2.20 -13.86 -20.16
N LEU A 56 -2.20 -13.62 -21.47
CA LEU A 56 -1.71 -14.59 -22.46
C LEU A 56 -0.22 -14.95 -22.28
N ALA A 57 0.56 -14.09 -21.62
CA ALA A 57 1.97 -14.37 -21.28
C ALA A 57 2.16 -15.23 -20.01
N ILE A 58 1.12 -15.38 -19.18
CA ILE A 58 1.20 -16.00 -17.85
C ILE A 58 0.30 -17.25 -17.72
N VAL A 59 -0.81 -17.32 -18.46
CA VAL A 59 -1.84 -18.37 -18.31
C VAL A 59 -1.30 -19.80 -18.47
N ASP A 60 -0.41 -20.00 -19.45
CA ASP A 60 0.22 -21.29 -19.76
C ASP A 60 1.65 -21.41 -19.18
N ALA A 61 2.00 -20.59 -18.18
CA ALA A 61 3.33 -20.60 -17.56
C ALA A 61 3.57 -21.85 -16.69
N GLU A 62 4.11 -22.91 -17.31
CA GLU A 62 4.73 -24.02 -16.58
C GLU A 62 6.05 -23.56 -15.94
N SER A 63 6.27 -23.91 -14.67
CA SER A 63 7.40 -23.38 -13.87
C SER A 63 8.79 -23.85 -14.27
N VAL A 64 8.90 -24.72 -15.28
CA VAL A 64 10.17 -25.38 -15.67
C VAL A 64 11.24 -24.32 -15.98
N SER A 65 10.86 -23.24 -16.66
CA SER A 65 11.74 -22.10 -16.96
C SER A 65 12.06 -21.23 -15.74
N ILE A 66 11.16 -21.14 -14.77
CA ILE A 66 11.26 -20.25 -13.60
C ILE A 66 12.22 -20.83 -12.55
N SER A 67 12.20 -22.17 -12.37
CA SER A 67 13.11 -22.87 -11.46
C SER A 67 14.59 -22.55 -11.71
N TYR A 68 14.99 -22.37 -12.97
CA TYR A 68 16.38 -22.07 -13.35
C TYR A 68 16.85 -20.68 -12.89
N TYR A 69 15.94 -19.70 -12.84
CA TYR A 69 16.23 -18.38 -12.27
C TYR A 69 16.16 -18.38 -10.74
N LEU A 70 15.25 -19.17 -10.15
CA LEU A 70 15.08 -19.29 -8.70
C LEU A 70 16.14 -20.14 -8.00
N GLU A 71 16.85 -21.04 -8.69
CA GLU A 71 17.90 -21.87 -8.05
C GLU A 71 19.04 -21.03 -7.45
N ASN A 72 19.30 -19.83 -8.00
CA ASN A 72 20.22 -18.84 -7.43
C ASN A 72 19.62 -18.03 -6.27
N SER A 73 18.29 -18.06 -6.08
CA SER A 73 17.55 -17.34 -5.03
C SER A 73 17.05 -18.32 -3.97
N LYS A 74 17.82 -18.48 -2.87
CA LYS A 74 17.61 -19.45 -1.77
C LYS A 74 16.32 -19.27 -0.94
N LYS A 75 15.27 -18.61 -1.46
CA LYS A 75 14.12 -18.12 -0.70
C LYS A 75 12.74 -18.58 -1.23
N HIS A 76 12.64 -19.19 -2.41
CA HIS A 76 11.34 -19.56 -2.99
C HIS A 76 11.22 -21.03 -3.40
N ASN A 77 10.10 -21.64 -3.00
CA ASN A 77 9.69 -22.99 -3.38
C ASN A 77 8.93 -22.89 -4.71
N SER A 78 9.47 -23.46 -5.80
CA SER A 78 8.94 -23.31 -7.16
C SER A 78 7.53 -23.89 -7.38
N ASN A 79 7.02 -24.69 -6.44
CA ASN A 79 5.63 -25.15 -6.43
C ASN A 79 4.65 -24.06 -5.95
N LEU A 80 5.09 -23.14 -5.07
CA LEU A 80 4.24 -22.11 -4.50
C LEU A 80 3.94 -21.00 -5.51
N LEU A 81 4.98 -20.48 -6.18
CA LEU A 81 4.87 -19.42 -7.17
C LEU A 81 3.95 -19.77 -8.36
N GLN A 82 3.82 -21.06 -8.71
CA GLN A 82 2.83 -21.52 -9.70
C GLN A 82 1.39 -21.32 -9.23
N VAL A 83 1.12 -21.65 -7.97
CA VAL A 83 -0.21 -21.49 -7.36
C VAL A 83 -0.53 -20.01 -7.21
N ASP A 84 0.47 -19.21 -6.84
CA ASP A 84 0.35 -17.75 -6.75
C ASP A 84 0.04 -17.14 -8.13
N LEU A 85 0.87 -17.37 -9.16
CA LEU A 85 0.64 -16.85 -10.52
C LEU A 85 -0.72 -17.29 -11.09
N LYS A 86 -1.11 -18.56 -10.92
CA LYS A 86 -2.43 -19.07 -11.33
C LYS A 86 -3.58 -18.48 -10.51
N THR A 87 -3.31 -17.94 -9.32
CA THR A 87 -4.28 -17.20 -8.51
C THR A 87 -4.36 -15.73 -8.93
N VAL A 88 -3.23 -15.09 -9.26
CA VAL A 88 -3.18 -13.74 -9.85
C VAL A 88 -3.93 -13.71 -11.18
N VAL A 89 -3.73 -14.69 -12.06
CA VAL A 89 -4.48 -14.79 -13.34
C VAL A 89 -6.00 -14.95 -13.10
N LYS A 90 -6.45 -15.70 -12.08
CA LYS A 90 -7.87 -15.83 -11.72
C LYS A 90 -8.49 -14.57 -11.10
N LYS A 91 -7.66 -13.63 -10.65
CA LYS A 91 -8.05 -12.34 -10.10
C LYS A 91 -8.13 -11.21 -11.14
N PHE A 92 -7.82 -11.52 -12.40
CA PHE A 92 -7.89 -10.54 -13.49
C PHE A 92 -9.33 -10.29 -13.95
N ASP A 93 -9.69 -9.01 -14.08
CA ASP A 93 -10.90 -8.52 -14.73
C ASP A 93 -10.52 -7.77 -16.02
N ASN A 94 -11.03 -8.26 -17.16
CA ASN A 94 -10.89 -7.56 -18.44
C ASN A 94 -11.90 -6.40 -18.49
N ILE A 95 -11.44 -5.15 -18.46
CA ILE A 95 -12.30 -3.95 -18.47
C ILE A 95 -11.91 -3.06 -19.67
N PRO A 96 -12.41 -3.33 -20.90
CA PRO A 96 -12.00 -2.64 -22.12
C PRO A 96 -12.32 -1.14 -22.18
N ASP A 97 -13.25 -0.67 -21.35
CA ASP A 97 -13.64 0.74 -21.27
C ASP A 97 -12.75 1.47 -20.26
N VAL A 98 -12.00 2.44 -20.78
CA VAL A 98 -11.03 3.27 -20.03
C VAL A 98 -11.69 4.03 -18.87
N GLU A 99 -12.91 4.54 -19.05
CA GLU A 99 -13.58 5.30 -18.00
C GLU A 99 -14.18 4.35 -16.95
N GLN A 100 -14.72 3.19 -17.36
CA GLN A 100 -15.13 2.16 -16.40
C GLN A 100 -13.94 1.65 -15.56
N LEU A 101 -12.76 1.45 -16.16
CA LEU A 101 -11.55 1.06 -15.43
C LEU A 101 -11.04 2.17 -14.50
N TYR A 102 -11.06 3.43 -14.94
CA TYR A 102 -10.76 4.59 -14.09
C TYR A 102 -11.70 4.63 -12.88
N GLN A 103 -13.02 4.59 -13.08
CA GLN A 103 -14.01 4.59 -12.00
C GLN A 103 -13.87 3.36 -11.08
N ARG A 104 -13.53 2.18 -11.63
CA ARG A 104 -13.26 0.96 -10.85
C ARG A 104 -12.06 1.12 -9.91
N SER A 105 -11.09 1.96 -10.24
CA SER A 105 -9.86 2.14 -9.44
C SER A 105 -10.00 3.04 -8.22
N LEU A 106 -10.94 4.00 -8.25
CA LEU A 106 -11.11 5.03 -7.22
C LEU A 106 -11.37 4.53 -5.78
N PRO A 107 -12.00 3.37 -5.52
CA PRO A 107 -12.22 2.89 -4.15
C PRO A 107 -10.98 2.31 -3.44
N GLY A 108 -9.85 2.13 -4.15
CA GLY A 108 -8.60 1.61 -3.56
C GLY A 108 -8.55 0.08 -3.32
N ASP A 109 -9.57 -0.67 -3.72
CA ASP A 109 -9.64 -2.14 -3.57
C ASP A 109 -9.21 -2.93 -4.84
N PHE A 110 -8.56 -2.25 -5.79
CA PHE A 110 -8.34 -2.78 -7.14
C PHE A 110 -6.99 -2.35 -7.73
N GLY A 111 -6.19 -3.33 -8.15
CA GLY A 111 -4.94 -3.08 -8.89
C GLY A 111 -5.16 -2.84 -10.38
N ILE A 112 -4.22 -2.18 -11.06
CA ILE A 112 -4.25 -2.00 -12.51
C ILE A 112 -2.97 -2.55 -13.14
N GLY A 113 -3.08 -3.09 -14.36
CA GLY A 113 -1.91 -3.38 -15.19
C GLY A 113 -1.07 -2.12 -15.46
N ILE A 114 0.26 -2.26 -15.39
CA ILE A 114 1.23 -1.22 -15.77
C ILE A 114 2.44 -1.89 -16.44
N GLU A 115 3.10 -1.19 -17.37
CA GLU A 115 4.25 -1.72 -18.11
C GLU A 115 5.52 -0.93 -17.81
N PHE A 116 6.63 -1.64 -17.55
CA PHE A 116 7.97 -1.04 -17.57
C PHE A 116 8.55 -1.08 -18.99
N LEU A 117 8.84 0.09 -19.55
CA LEU A 117 9.52 0.25 -20.83
C LEU A 117 11.01 -0.11 -20.75
N THR A 118 11.67 -0.33 -21.89
CA THR A 118 13.11 -0.66 -21.97
C THR A 118 13.98 0.39 -21.28
N CYS A 119 13.57 1.66 -21.32
CA CYS A 119 14.21 2.77 -20.60
C CYS A 119 13.93 2.84 -19.09
N GLN A 120 13.41 1.77 -18.47
CA GLN A 120 13.08 1.65 -17.04
C GLN A 120 12.07 2.70 -16.53
N LYS A 121 11.18 3.16 -17.40
CA LYS A 121 10.07 4.06 -17.04
C LYS A 121 8.74 3.33 -17.16
N ILE A 122 7.82 3.63 -16.26
CA ILE A 122 6.45 3.10 -16.31
C ILE A 122 5.68 3.83 -17.42
N ASN A 123 5.07 3.06 -18.30
CA ASN A 123 4.02 3.49 -19.21
C ASN A 123 2.66 3.14 -18.57
N VAL A 124 1.76 4.11 -18.51
CA VAL A 124 0.40 3.93 -17.96
C VAL A 124 -0.65 4.33 -18.98
N GLY A 125 -1.77 3.60 -19.02
CA GLY A 125 -2.91 3.98 -19.85
C GLY A 125 -3.69 5.18 -19.28
N PRO A 126 -4.59 5.79 -20.09
CA PRO A 126 -5.38 6.99 -19.72
C PRO A 126 -6.42 6.80 -18.59
N TYR A 127 -6.44 5.61 -17.98
CA TYR A 127 -7.17 5.25 -16.76
C TYR A 127 -6.36 5.56 -15.48
N ILE A 128 -5.03 5.79 -15.57
CA ILE A 128 -4.22 6.41 -14.52
C ILE A 128 -3.95 7.87 -14.91
N ARG A 129 -4.15 8.78 -13.96
CA ARG A 129 -4.24 10.24 -14.15
C ARG A 129 -3.62 10.96 -12.94
N GLU A 130 -3.38 12.26 -13.05
CA GLU A 130 -2.80 13.08 -11.96
C GLU A 130 -3.65 13.06 -10.68
N ASP A 131 -4.96 12.81 -10.79
CA ASP A 131 -5.94 12.80 -9.71
C ASP A 131 -6.21 11.43 -9.07
N ASN A 132 -5.78 10.31 -9.67
CA ASN A 132 -5.87 8.98 -9.04
C ASN A 132 -4.51 8.28 -8.83
N VAL A 133 -3.40 8.74 -9.44
CA VAL A 133 -2.08 8.07 -9.32
C VAL A 133 -1.61 7.88 -7.87
N HIS A 134 -2.00 8.79 -6.97
CA HIS A 134 -1.64 8.74 -5.55
C HIS A 134 -2.41 7.70 -4.73
N LEU A 135 -3.35 6.97 -5.33
CA LEU A 135 -4.11 5.88 -4.70
C LEU A 135 -3.45 4.51 -4.89
N PHE A 136 -2.37 4.41 -5.68
CA PHE A 136 -1.71 3.15 -5.99
C PHE A 136 -0.33 3.05 -5.32
N GLU A 137 -0.06 1.90 -4.70
CA GLU A 137 1.30 1.48 -4.36
C GLU A 137 1.81 0.50 -5.43
N LEU A 138 3.09 0.61 -5.80
CA LEU A 138 3.73 -0.40 -6.65
C LEU A 138 4.32 -1.53 -5.78
N PRO A 139 4.04 -2.81 -6.11
CA PRO A 139 4.79 -3.95 -5.55
C PRO A 139 6.29 -3.82 -5.83
N LYS A 140 7.11 -4.36 -4.92
CA LYS A 140 8.58 -4.39 -5.09
C LYS A 140 9.03 -5.48 -6.06
N GLU A 141 8.18 -6.48 -6.30
CA GLU A 141 8.38 -7.57 -7.26
C GLU A 141 7.55 -7.35 -8.54
N MET A 142 8.19 -7.41 -9.70
CA MET A 142 7.49 -7.40 -11.00
C MET A 142 6.81 -8.75 -11.25
N LEU A 143 5.52 -8.73 -11.60
CA LEU A 143 4.70 -9.93 -11.84
C LEU A 143 5.33 -10.90 -12.87
N TYR A 144 5.88 -10.35 -13.94
CA TYR A 144 6.73 -11.05 -14.90
C TYR A 144 7.60 -10.05 -15.66
N TYR A 145 8.55 -10.55 -16.44
CA TYR A 145 9.33 -9.77 -17.41
C TYR A 145 9.30 -10.47 -18.77
N SER A 146 9.17 -9.71 -19.85
CA SER A 146 9.26 -10.21 -21.22
C SER A 146 9.77 -9.11 -22.16
N TYR A 147 10.41 -9.51 -23.26
CA TYR A 147 10.83 -8.58 -24.31
C TYR A 147 9.68 -8.34 -25.29
N THR A 148 9.51 -7.09 -25.75
CA THR A 148 8.63 -6.79 -26.88
C THR A 148 9.12 -7.52 -28.13
N THR A 149 8.34 -8.46 -28.64
CA THR A 149 8.67 -9.27 -29.82
C THR A 149 7.78 -8.92 -31.01
N VAL A 150 8.27 -9.16 -32.22
CA VAL A 150 7.47 -9.03 -33.45
C VAL A 150 7.12 -10.42 -33.97
N ALA A 151 5.83 -10.76 -33.90
CA ALA A 151 5.31 -11.98 -34.50
C ALA A 151 5.14 -11.80 -36.03
N SER A 152 5.49 -12.84 -36.80
CA SER A 152 5.22 -12.90 -38.24
C SER A 152 4.70 -14.29 -38.63
N GLN A 153 4.21 -14.42 -39.87
CA GLN A 153 3.84 -15.74 -40.40
C GLN A 153 5.07 -16.64 -40.53
N ARG A 154 4.92 -17.93 -40.23
CA ARG A 154 6.00 -18.92 -40.33
C ARG A 154 6.55 -18.97 -41.76
N GLY A 155 7.86 -18.78 -41.92
CA GLY A 155 8.52 -18.78 -43.23
C GLY A 155 8.47 -17.43 -43.98
N TRP A 156 8.12 -16.33 -43.31
CA TRP A 156 8.12 -15.00 -43.91
C TRP A 156 9.52 -14.61 -44.45
N PRO A 157 9.71 -14.38 -45.78
CA PRO A 157 11.05 -14.27 -46.39
C PRO A 157 11.90 -13.06 -46.00
N ILE A 158 11.39 -12.18 -45.13
CA ILE A 158 12.05 -10.94 -44.70
C ILE A 158 12.46 -11.04 -43.22
N MET A 159 12.14 -12.12 -42.51
CA MET A 159 12.33 -12.26 -41.06
C MET A 159 13.78 -12.04 -40.61
N ASP A 160 14.77 -12.54 -41.36
CA ASP A 160 16.19 -12.34 -41.05
C ASP A 160 16.61 -10.87 -41.18
N ARG A 161 16.08 -10.17 -42.21
CA ARG A 161 16.32 -8.74 -42.43
C ARG A 161 15.65 -7.89 -41.36
N LEU A 162 14.44 -8.26 -40.93
CA LEU A 162 13.77 -7.62 -39.80
C LEU A 162 14.55 -7.83 -38.50
N SER A 163 15.03 -9.05 -38.26
CA SER A 163 15.81 -9.39 -37.05
C SER A 163 17.11 -8.59 -36.99
N HIS A 164 17.85 -8.52 -38.11
CA HIS A 164 19.03 -7.67 -38.24
C HIS A 164 18.70 -6.18 -38.06
N PHE A 165 17.59 -5.70 -38.63
CA PHE A 165 17.14 -4.31 -38.45
C PHE A 165 16.82 -4.00 -36.98
N ILE A 166 16.11 -4.89 -36.26
CA ILE A 166 15.81 -4.75 -34.84
C ILE A 166 17.11 -4.68 -34.01
N LEU A 167 18.10 -5.53 -34.31
CA LEU A 167 19.40 -5.48 -33.64
C LEU A 167 20.12 -4.14 -33.87
N VAL A 168 20.18 -3.66 -35.12
CA VAL A 168 20.77 -2.36 -35.47
C VAL A 168 20.06 -1.20 -34.78
N VAL A 169 18.72 -1.20 -34.76
CA VAL A 169 17.89 -0.15 -34.14
C VAL A 169 18.07 -0.12 -32.61
N ASN A 170 18.24 -1.28 -31.97
CA ASN A 170 18.59 -1.35 -30.54
C ASN A 170 20.03 -0.90 -30.28
N GLN A 171 21.01 -1.35 -31.07
CA GLN A 171 22.42 -0.98 -30.93
C GLN A 171 22.65 0.54 -31.05
N HIS A 172 21.88 1.22 -31.90
CA HIS A 172 21.93 2.68 -32.07
C HIS A 172 21.06 3.45 -31.04
N GLY A 173 20.45 2.75 -30.07
CA GLY A 173 19.60 3.36 -29.04
C GLY A 173 18.31 3.99 -29.57
N LEU A 174 17.90 3.70 -30.81
CA LEU A 174 16.74 4.32 -31.46
C LEU A 174 15.43 3.93 -30.77
N VAL A 175 15.34 2.71 -30.22
CA VAL A 175 14.21 2.28 -29.36
C VAL A 175 14.10 3.20 -28.14
N LEU A 176 15.19 3.41 -27.40
CA LEU A 176 15.22 4.27 -26.20
C LEU A 176 14.92 5.73 -26.52
N HIS A 177 15.30 6.23 -27.70
CA HIS A 177 14.90 7.55 -28.18
C HIS A 177 13.40 7.61 -28.47
N TRP A 178 12.85 6.59 -29.14
CA TRP A 178 11.45 6.48 -29.50
C TRP A 178 10.55 6.34 -28.26
N GLU A 179 10.87 5.47 -27.30
CA GLU A 179 10.15 5.34 -26.02
C GLU A 179 10.06 6.70 -25.30
N LYS A 180 11.22 7.34 -25.07
CA LYS A 180 11.30 8.65 -24.41
C LYS A 180 10.54 9.75 -25.18
N ARG A 181 10.39 9.62 -26.50
CA ARG A 181 9.59 10.54 -27.33
C ARG A 181 8.08 10.28 -27.23
N ASN A 182 7.66 9.02 -27.06
CA ASN A 182 6.24 8.68 -26.90
C ASN A 182 5.73 8.99 -25.47
N LEU A 183 6.53 8.73 -24.43
CA LEU A 183 6.21 9.16 -23.06
C LEU A 183 5.87 10.66 -23.02
N ARG A 184 6.78 11.52 -23.52
CA ARG A 184 6.56 12.98 -23.62
C ARG A 184 5.40 13.42 -24.53
N ARG A 185 4.74 12.50 -25.25
CA ARG A 185 3.59 12.78 -26.11
C ARG A 185 2.27 12.31 -25.51
N PHE A 186 2.28 11.24 -24.74
CA PHE A 186 1.06 10.57 -24.24
C PHE A 186 0.91 10.61 -22.71
N GLN A 187 1.98 10.89 -21.96
CA GLN A 187 1.99 10.94 -20.50
C GLN A 187 2.46 12.32 -20.03
N THR A 188 1.72 12.96 -19.11
CA THR A 188 2.06 14.29 -18.61
C THR A 188 3.29 14.23 -17.70
N THR A 189 4.18 15.22 -17.79
CA THR A 189 5.40 15.31 -16.96
C THR A 189 5.11 15.29 -15.45
N ARG A 190 3.95 15.77 -15.00
CA ARG A 190 3.53 15.66 -13.59
C ARG A 190 3.23 14.21 -13.18
N LEU A 191 2.57 13.45 -14.05
CA LEU A 191 2.28 12.03 -13.83
C LEU A 191 3.59 11.21 -13.88
N GLU A 192 4.52 11.56 -14.76
CA GLU A 192 5.89 11.02 -14.76
C GLU A 192 6.61 11.30 -13.43
N VAL A 193 6.55 12.53 -12.89
CA VAL A 193 7.13 12.90 -11.59
C VAL A 193 6.41 12.24 -10.40
N ALA A 194 5.11 11.96 -10.49
CA ALA A 194 4.37 11.24 -9.46
C ALA A 194 4.76 9.75 -9.38
N LEU A 195 5.19 9.15 -10.50
CA LEU A 195 5.61 7.76 -10.59
C LEU A 195 7.11 7.53 -10.27
N ASP A 196 7.95 8.56 -10.43
CA ASP A 196 9.41 8.48 -10.22
C ASP A 196 9.85 7.98 -8.81
N PRO A 197 9.18 8.34 -7.68
CA PRO A 197 9.48 7.77 -6.36
C PRO A 197 9.25 6.26 -6.28
N ALA A 198 8.24 5.74 -6.98
CA ALA A 198 7.93 4.32 -7.03
C ALA A 198 8.93 3.56 -7.92
N VAL A 199 9.33 4.14 -9.06
CA VAL A 199 10.38 3.56 -9.94
C VAL A 199 11.74 3.49 -9.25
N SER A 200 12.12 4.54 -8.53
CA SER A 200 13.42 4.63 -7.87
C SER A 200 13.55 3.78 -6.60
N GLY A 201 12.47 3.13 -6.15
CA GLY A 201 12.41 2.46 -4.84
C GLY A 201 12.52 3.42 -3.65
N CYS A 202 12.53 4.74 -3.90
CA CYS A 202 12.63 5.77 -2.89
C CYS A 202 11.22 6.10 -2.37
N GLN A 203 10.64 5.13 -1.64
CA GLN A 203 9.59 5.45 -0.69
C GLN A 203 10.16 6.54 0.25
N LYS A 204 9.41 7.63 0.43
CA LYS A 204 9.77 8.63 1.44
C LYS A 204 9.88 7.94 2.79
N ASP A 205 10.94 8.25 3.55
CA ASP A 205 11.02 7.87 4.96
C ASP A 205 9.71 8.27 5.66
N VAL A 206 9.22 7.41 6.57
CA VAL A 206 7.94 7.61 7.25
C VAL A 206 7.96 8.96 7.98
N GLU A 207 7.24 9.93 7.41
CA GLU A 207 7.26 11.31 7.87
C GLU A 207 6.62 11.36 9.26
N VAL A 208 7.45 11.60 10.29
CA VAL A 208 7.09 11.45 11.71
C VAL A 208 5.87 12.32 12.01
N GLN A 209 4.72 11.69 12.26
CA GLN A 209 3.45 12.39 12.26
C GLN A 209 3.39 13.38 13.44
N ALA A 210 3.18 14.66 13.11
CA ALA A 210 3.00 15.69 14.12
C ALA A 210 1.73 15.38 14.95
N LEU A 211 1.87 15.42 16.28
CA LEU A 211 0.86 14.90 17.20
C LEU A 211 -0.45 15.71 17.15
N THR A 212 -1.46 15.19 16.44
CA THR A 212 -2.78 15.84 16.30
C THR A 212 -3.63 15.68 17.55
N VAL A 213 -4.66 16.52 17.69
CA VAL A 213 -5.61 16.47 18.84
C VAL A 213 -6.35 15.13 18.94
N GLU A 214 -6.48 14.40 17.84
CA GLU A 214 -7.09 13.05 17.78
C GLU A 214 -6.33 12.06 18.67
N HIS A 215 -5.01 12.13 18.69
CA HIS A 215 -4.12 11.25 19.47
C HIS A 215 -4.30 11.41 20.99
N ILE A 216 -4.81 12.56 21.45
CA ILE A 216 -5.08 12.83 22.88
C ILE A 216 -6.57 12.73 23.24
N PHE A 217 -7.45 12.41 22.30
CA PHE A 217 -8.90 12.36 22.53
C PHE A 217 -9.30 11.29 23.56
N GLY A 218 -8.69 10.10 23.50
CA GLY A 218 -8.93 9.02 24.47
C GLY A 218 -8.64 9.41 25.92
N PRO A 219 -7.42 9.89 26.25
CA PRO A 219 -7.10 10.44 27.58
C PRO A 219 -8.05 11.58 28.03
N MET A 220 -8.41 12.50 27.13
CA MET A 220 -9.35 13.59 27.43
C MET A 220 -10.76 13.07 27.75
N PHE A 221 -11.23 12.05 27.04
CA PHE A 221 -12.51 11.39 27.29
C PHE A 221 -12.54 10.66 28.64
N ILE A 222 -11.45 9.95 29.00
CA ILE A 222 -11.32 9.31 30.32
C ILE A 222 -11.36 10.36 31.44
N LEU A 223 -10.66 11.49 31.27
CA LEU A 223 -10.69 12.61 32.22
C LEU A 223 -12.09 13.22 32.35
N PHE A 224 -12.81 13.39 31.24
CA PHE A 224 -14.19 13.88 31.24
C PHE A 224 -15.14 12.94 32.01
N VAL A 225 -15.08 11.61 31.75
CA VAL A 225 -15.89 10.61 32.45
C VAL A 225 -15.53 10.53 33.95
N GLY A 226 -14.25 10.67 34.30
CA GLY A 226 -13.79 10.75 35.70
C GLY A 226 -14.30 11.99 36.43
N ALA A 227 -14.24 13.16 35.78
CA ALA A 227 -14.77 14.40 36.33
C ALA A 227 -16.31 14.36 36.48
N ALA A 228 -17.02 13.78 35.51
CA ALA A 228 -18.47 13.63 35.57
C ALA A 228 -18.91 12.68 36.70
N SER A 229 -18.23 11.54 36.89
CA SER A 229 -18.56 10.59 37.96
C SER A 229 -18.26 11.14 39.35
N ALA A 230 -17.11 11.81 39.56
CA ALA A 230 -16.77 12.48 40.81
C ALA A 230 -17.74 13.63 41.15
N THR A 231 -18.20 14.38 40.14
CA THR A 231 -19.26 15.40 40.31
C THR A 231 -20.57 14.75 40.71
N GLY A 232 -20.93 13.62 40.09
CA GLY A 232 -22.12 12.84 40.43
C GLY A 232 -22.12 12.33 41.87
N THR A 233 -21.02 11.75 42.36
CA THR A 233 -20.92 11.29 43.76
C THR A 233 -21.04 12.45 44.74
N PHE A 234 -20.40 13.59 44.47
CA PHE A 234 -20.48 14.78 45.32
C PHE A 234 -21.92 15.34 45.43
N VAL A 235 -22.68 15.36 44.32
CA VAL A 235 -24.10 15.76 44.34
C VAL A 235 -24.95 14.75 45.13
N LEU A 236 -24.71 13.46 44.99
CA LEU A 236 -25.41 12.41 45.75
C LEU A 236 -25.14 12.53 47.26
N GLU A 237 -23.90 12.80 47.66
CA GLU A 237 -23.52 13.04 49.07
C GLU A 237 -24.25 14.27 49.65
N ILE A 238 -24.32 15.38 48.91
CA ILE A 238 -25.06 16.59 49.32
C ILE A 238 -26.56 16.29 49.49
N VAL A 239 -27.18 15.59 48.54
CA VAL A 239 -28.61 15.23 48.62
C VAL A 239 -28.88 14.31 49.82
N TRP A 240 -28.03 13.30 50.03
CA TRP A 240 -28.14 12.38 51.16
C TRP A 240 -28.01 13.11 52.52
N HIS A 241 -27.02 13.99 52.65
CA HIS A 241 -26.80 14.80 53.86
C HIS A 241 -27.97 15.77 54.12
N SER A 242 -28.51 16.40 53.08
CA SER A 242 -29.68 17.30 53.17
C SER A 242 -30.95 16.57 53.62
N LEU A 243 -31.20 15.37 53.08
CA LEU A 243 -32.31 14.51 53.51
C LEU A 243 -32.14 14.06 54.98
N TRP A 244 -30.93 13.64 55.37
CA TRP A 244 -30.63 13.22 56.73
C TRP A 244 -30.83 14.35 57.76
N LEU A 245 -30.36 15.57 57.46
CA LEU A 245 -30.61 16.77 58.28
C LEU A 245 -32.10 17.13 58.38
N SER A 246 -32.87 16.91 57.32
CA SER A 246 -34.31 17.17 57.30
C SER A 246 -35.08 16.19 58.19
N VAL A 247 -34.72 14.91 58.17
CA VAL A 247 -35.23 13.88 59.10
C VAL A 247 -34.79 14.17 60.55
N GLY A 248 -33.55 14.63 60.74
CA GLY A 248 -33.03 15.05 62.05
C GLY A 248 -33.86 16.17 62.70
N LYS A 249 -34.25 17.19 61.94
CA LYS A 249 -35.12 18.28 62.41
C LYS A 249 -36.53 17.79 62.77
N TRP A 250 -37.09 16.85 62.02
CA TRP A 250 -38.39 16.24 62.35
C TRP A 250 -38.40 15.55 63.73
N LYS A 251 -37.24 15.05 64.19
CA LYS A 251 -37.10 14.37 65.49
C LYS A 251 -36.83 15.31 66.68
N GLN A 252 -36.79 16.63 66.47
CA GLN A 252 -36.65 17.63 67.56
C GLN A 252 -37.90 18.49 67.77
N ASN A 253 -38.88 18.43 66.87
CA ASN A 253 -40.10 19.24 66.90
C ASN A 253 -41.38 18.40 67.13
N GLY A 254 -41.26 17.25 67.81
CA GLY A 254 -42.35 16.34 68.16
C GLY A 254 -42.09 15.62 69.47
#